data_AF-A0A0B6Y2T2-F1
#
_entry.id   AF-A0A0B6Y2T2-F1
#
_cell.length_a   1.000
_cell.length_b   1.000
_cell.length_c   1.000
_cell.angle_alpha   90.00
_cell.angle_beta   90.00
_cell.angle_gamma   90.00
#
_symmetry.space_group_name_H-M   'P 1'
#
loop_
_entity.id
_entity.type
_entity.pdbx_description
1 polymer ?
#
loop_
_entity_poly.entity_id
_entity_poly.type
_entity_poly.pdbx_seq_one_letter_code
_entity_poly.pdbx_strand_id
1 'polypeptide(L)'
;GVQQLRYNSHPQLKISDHKPVSSVFTVGVKVIDQKRYKRVYEEIMKKLDRLENDYLPQIKLDKTECVFKDVKFIEVQSQVVTVANIGQVPLEFEFVN
;
A
#
# COMPACT_ATOMS: atom_id res chain seq x y z
N GLY A 1 31.43 2.04 -5.76
CA GLY A 1 32.76 1.69 -6.29
C GLY A 1 33.78 1.85 -5.19
N VAL A 2 34.89 1.12 -5.27
CA VAL A 2 36.00 1.18 -4.31
C VAL A 2 37.20 1.82 -5.01
N GLN A 3 37.78 2.84 -4.41
CA GLN A 3 38.98 3.52 -4.90
C GLN A 3 40.03 3.52 -3.79
N GLN A 4 41.24 3.07 -4.10
CA GLN A 4 42.37 3.14 -3.17
C GLN A 4 43.00 4.53 -3.24
N LEU A 5 43.10 5.20 -2.09
CA LEU A 5 43.69 6.54 -1.97
C LEU A 5 45.16 6.50 -1.54
N ARG A 6 45.50 5.60 -0.60
CA ARG A 6 46.86 5.49 -0.06
C ARG A 6 47.19 4.04 0.26
N TYR A 7 48.45 3.67 0.09
CA TYR A 7 49.00 2.38 0.48
C TYR A 7 50.43 2.58 0.96
N ASN A 8 50.60 2.60 2.27
CA ASN A 8 51.85 3.03 2.90
C ASN A 8 52.34 2.00 3.91
N SER A 9 53.65 1.82 3.97
CA SER A 9 54.34 1.17 5.09
C SER A 9 54.73 2.19 6.15
N HIS A 10 54.88 1.74 7.40
CA HIS A 10 55.27 2.59 8.54
C HIS A 10 56.60 2.13 9.15
N PRO A 11 57.73 2.35 8.46
CA PRO A 11 59.05 1.89 8.89
C PRO A 11 59.53 2.53 10.20
N GLN A 12 59.00 3.71 10.56
CA GLN A 12 59.30 4.41 11.81
C GLN A 12 58.84 3.64 13.06
N LEU A 13 57.92 2.69 12.93
CA LEU A 13 57.45 1.86 14.02
C LEU A 13 58.40 0.68 14.24
N LYS A 14 58.91 0.55 15.47
CA LYS A 14 59.94 -0.44 15.87
C LYS A 14 59.45 -1.41 16.95
N ILE A 15 58.14 -1.50 17.15
CA ILE A 15 57.50 -2.37 18.13
C ILE A 15 57.59 -3.87 17.75
N SER A 16 57.87 -4.17 16.48
CA SER A 16 58.09 -5.52 15.93
C SER A 16 59.08 -5.42 14.76
N ASP A 17 59.71 -6.56 14.47
CA ASP A 17 60.49 -6.85 13.27
C ASP A 17 59.68 -6.70 11.97
N HIS A 18 58.36 -6.96 12.00
CA HIS A 18 57.46 -6.70 10.89
C HIS A 18 56.99 -5.24 10.83
N LYS A 19 57.05 -4.64 9.64
CA LYS A 19 56.60 -3.25 9.41
C LYS A 19 55.12 -3.23 9.06
N PRO A 20 54.27 -2.54 9.84
CA PRO A 20 52.85 -2.48 9.55
C PRO A 20 52.60 -1.70 8.26
N VAL A 21 51.60 -2.14 7.51
CA VAL A 21 51.16 -1.54 6.25
C VAL A 21 49.71 -1.10 6.43
N SER A 22 49.39 0.10 5.95
CA SER A 22 48.04 0.65 5.97
C SER A 22 47.58 0.98 4.56
N SER A 23 46.30 0.79 4.31
CA SER A 23 45.65 1.25 3.08
C SER A 23 44.43 2.10 3.42
N VAL A 24 44.22 3.18 2.68
CA VAL A 24 43.04 4.03 2.78
C VAL A 24 42.23 3.88 1.50
N PHE A 25 40.94 3.62 1.63
CA PHE A 25 40.02 3.48 0.52
C PHE A 25 38.85 4.45 0.64
N THR A 26 38.41 4.98 -0.49
CA THR A 26 37.10 5.60 -0.64
C THR A 26 36.14 4.56 -1.18
N VAL A 27 35.06 4.32 -0.43
CA VAL A 27 34.02 3.37 -0.83
C VAL A 27 32.69 4.11 -0.95
N GLY A 28 32.10 4.06 -2.14
CA GLY A 28 30.72 4.50 -2.33
C GLY A 28 29.76 3.44 -1.80
N VAL A 29 29.05 3.75 -0.71
CA VAL A 29 28.02 2.89 -0.09
C VAL A 29 26.64 3.46 -0.41
N LYS A 30 25.69 2.59 -0.77
CA LYS A 30 24.29 3.00 -0.93
C LYS A 30 23.69 3.23 0.45
N VAL A 31 23.28 4.46 0.73
CA VAL A 31 22.57 4.81 1.96
C VAL A 31 21.14 5.19 1.59
N ILE A 32 20.18 4.70 2.38
CA ILE A 32 18.77 5.04 2.19
C ILE A 32 18.55 6.48 2.64
N ASP A 33 18.05 7.31 1.74
CA ASP A 33 17.51 8.62 2.11
C ASP A 33 16.18 8.39 2.84
N GLN A 34 16.21 8.54 4.16
CA GLN A 34 15.04 8.33 5.03
C GLN A 34 13.87 9.26 4.67
N LYS A 35 14.12 10.50 4.23
CA LYS A 35 13.05 11.44 3.86
C LYS A 35 12.39 11.01 2.56
N ARG A 36 13.19 10.63 1.56
CA ARG A 36 12.67 10.14 0.27
C ARG A 36 11.94 8.81 0.45
N TYR A 37 12.50 7.91 1.25
CA TYR A 37 11.87 6.64 1.59
C TYR A 37 10.49 6.85 2.22
N LYS A 38 10.40 7.70 3.24
CA LYS A 38 9.13 7.99 3.94
C LYS A 38 8.07 8.57 2.99
N ARG A 39 8.45 9.51 2.10
CA ARG A 39 7.52 10.06 1.10
C ARG A 39 6.97 9.01 0.15
N VAL A 40 7.84 8.17 -0.40
CA VAL A 40 7.43 7.09 -1.31
C VAL A 40 6.54 6.09 -0.58
N TYR A 41 6.89 5.75 0.66
CA TYR A 41 6.10 4.87 1.50
C TYR A 41 4.68 5.42 1.73
N GLU A 42 4.56 6.68 2.15
CA GLU A 42 3.26 7.35 2.34
C GLU A 42 2.43 7.40 1.06
N GLU A 43 3.06 7.66 -0.09
CA GLU A 43 2.39 7.65 -1.39
C GLU A 43 1.84 6.27 -1.75
N ILE A 44 2.64 5.21 -1.52
CA ILE A 44 2.22 3.83 -1.78
C ILE A 44 1.05 3.45 -0.86
N MET A 45 1.14 3.73 0.44
CA MET A 45 0.06 3.43 1.38
C MET A 45 -1.24 4.11 0.98
N LYS A 46 -1.18 5.40 0.63
CA LYS A 46 -2.36 6.13 0.14
C LYS A 46 -2.96 5.54 -1.13
N LYS A 47 -2.15 4.97 -2.02
CA LYS A 47 -2.65 4.29 -3.24
C LYS A 47 -3.29 2.96 -2.88
N LEU A 48 -2.71 2.20 -1.96
CA LEU A 48 -3.29 0.95 -1.48
C LEU A 48 -4.65 1.20 -0.83
N ASP A 49 -4.74 2.17 0.08
CA ASP A 49 -6.00 2.54 0.74
C ASP A 49 -7.09 2.89 -0.28
N ARG A 50 -6.75 3.65 -1.34
CA ARG A 50 -7.70 4.00 -2.40
C ARG A 50 -8.16 2.77 -3.17
N LEU A 51 -7.23 1.90 -3.54
CA LEU A 51 -7.56 0.65 -4.24
C LEU A 51 -8.49 -0.20 -3.38
N GLU A 52 -8.17 -0.43 -2.10
CA GLU A 52 -9.01 -1.20 -1.20
C GLU A 52 -10.44 -0.63 -1.12
N ASN A 53 -10.58 0.69 -1.01
CA ASN A 53 -11.89 1.34 -1.02
C ASN A 53 -12.65 1.17 -2.35
N ASP A 54 -11.95 1.25 -3.47
CA ASP A 54 -12.54 1.08 -4.81
C ASP A 54 -13.03 -0.37 -5.04
N TYR A 55 -12.43 -1.34 -4.36
CA TYR A 55 -12.81 -2.77 -4.41
C TYR A 55 -13.84 -3.17 -3.34
N LEU A 56 -14.29 -2.25 -2.48
CA LEU A 56 -15.41 -2.55 -1.58
C LEU A 56 -16.69 -2.83 -2.39
N PRO A 57 -17.49 -3.84 -2.02
CA PRO A 57 -18.78 -4.09 -2.65
C PRO A 57 -19.70 -2.86 -2.53
N GLN A 58 -20.25 -2.42 -3.66
CA GLN A 58 -21.13 -1.25 -3.70
C GLN A 58 -22.42 -1.58 -4.47
N ILE A 59 -23.55 -1.42 -3.79
CA ILE A 59 -24.88 -1.58 -4.39
C ILE A 59 -25.62 -0.25 -4.38
N LYS A 60 -26.49 -0.06 -5.38
CA LYS A 60 -27.45 1.03 -5.43
C LYS A 60 -28.86 0.48 -5.58
N LEU A 61 -29.77 1.00 -4.78
CA LEU A 61 -31.20 0.76 -4.91
C LEU A 61 -31.85 1.93 -5.66
N ASP A 62 -32.81 1.62 -6.53
CA ASP A 62 -33.64 2.65 -7.18
C ASP A 62 -34.61 3.31 -6.19
N LYS A 63 -35.07 2.56 -5.19
CA LYS A 63 -35.86 3.04 -4.07
C LYS A 63 -35.52 2.29 -2.78
N THR A 64 -35.57 3.02 -1.67
CA THR A 64 -35.36 2.49 -0.32
C THR A 64 -36.65 2.35 0.48
N GLU A 65 -37.75 2.89 -0.05
CA GLU A 65 -39.06 2.88 0.58
C GLU A 65 -40.10 2.28 -0.36
N CYS A 66 -40.90 1.34 0.16
CA CYS A 66 -41.98 0.69 -0.57
C CYS A 66 -43.29 0.97 0.19
N VAL A 67 -44.09 1.92 -0.31
CA VAL A 67 -45.37 2.28 0.32
C VAL A 67 -46.51 1.61 -0.45
N PHE A 68 -47.20 0.68 0.20
CA PHE A 68 -48.45 0.10 -0.29
C PHE A 68 -49.60 0.89 0.33
N LYS A 69 -50.49 1.45 -0.49
CA LYS A 69 -51.56 2.36 -0.04
C LYS A 69 -52.77 1.56 0.46
N ASP A 70 -53.91 1.67 -0.22
CA ASP A 70 -55.13 0.94 0.11
C ASP A 70 -54.97 -0.56 -0.20
N VAL A 71 -54.44 -1.30 0.77
CA VAL A 71 -54.37 -2.76 0.74
C VAL A 71 -55.75 -3.32 1.10
N LYS A 72 -56.29 -4.16 0.21
CA LYS A 72 -57.63 -4.75 0.34
C LYS A 72 -57.52 -6.27 0.43
N PHE A 73 -58.55 -6.88 1.01
CA PHE A 73 -58.59 -8.33 1.20
C PHE A 73 -58.58 -9.05 -0.16
N ILE A 74 -57.66 -10.02 -0.30
CA ILE A 74 -57.47 -10.85 -1.51
C ILE A 74 -56.92 -10.07 -2.73
N GLU A 75 -56.67 -8.77 -2.64
CA GLU A 75 -56.03 -8.01 -3.73
C GLU A 75 -54.50 -7.96 -3.58
N VAL A 76 -53.81 -8.69 -4.46
CA VAL A 76 -52.33 -8.71 -4.49
C VAL A 76 -51.80 -7.37 -5.00
N GLN A 77 -50.86 -6.78 -4.25
CA GLN A 77 -50.07 -5.65 -4.70
C GLN A 77 -48.59 -6.04 -4.72
N SER A 78 -47.88 -5.63 -5.77
CA SER A 78 -46.46 -5.91 -5.93
C SER A 78 -45.71 -4.63 -6.27
N GLN A 79 -44.53 -4.47 -5.67
CA GLN A 79 -43.60 -3.41 -6.00
C GLN A 79 -42.24 -4.03 -6.30
N VAL A 80 -41.64 -3.60 -7.41
CA VAL A 80 -40.31 -4.05 -7.84
C VAL A 80 -39.28 -3.05 -7.33
N VAL A 81 -38.26 -3.53 -6.64
CA VAL A 81 -37.06 -2.76 -6.28
C VAL A 81 -35.91 -3.28 -7.14
N THR A 82 -35.17 -2.36 -7.76
CA THR A 82 -34.02 -2.69 -8.60
C THR A 82 -32.75 -2.57 -7.79
N VAL A 83 -31.96 -3.65 -7.74
CA VAL A 83 -30.63 -3.66 -7.14
C VAL A 83 -29.59 -3.62 -8.27
N ALA A 84 -28.73 -2.62 -8.25
CA ALA A 84 -27.63 -2.49 -9.21
C ALA A 84 -26.28 -2.59 -8.48
N ASN A 85 -25.41 -3.48 -8.94
CA ASN A 85 -24.00 -3.46 -8.55
C ASN A 85 -23.31 -2.30 -9.28
N ILE A 86 -22.84 -1.32 -8.52
CA ILE A 86 -22.10 -0.15 -9.04
C ILE A 86 -20.61 -0.20 -8.66
N GLY A 87 -20.18 -1.26 -7.96
CA GLY A 87 -18.79 -1.49 -7.59
C GLY A 87 -17.99 -2.17 -8.69
N GLN A 88 -16.69 -2.34 -8.44
CA GLN A 88 -15.76 -2.96 -9.39
C GLN A 88 -15.68 -4.49 -9.25
N VAL A 89 -16.30 -5.06 -8.21
CA VAL A 89 -16.23 -6.48 -7.88
C VAL A 89 -17.60 -7.15 -7.99
N PRO A 90 -17.67 -8.43 -8.36
CA PRO A 90 -18.87 -9.24 -8.17
C PRO A 90 -19.28 -9.23 -6.70
N LEU A 91 -20.58 -9.27 -6.44
CA LEU A 91 -21.12 -9.33 -5.09
C LEU A 91 -22.35 -10.22 -5.04
N GLU A 92 -22.59 -10.75 -3.85
CA GLU A 92 -23.82 -11.46 -3.49
C GLU A 92 -24.56 -10.62 -2.45
N PHE A 93 -25.88 -10.65 -2.52
CA PHE A 93 -26.74 -9.99 -1.53
C PHE A 93 -27.87 -10.93 -1.15
N GLU A 94 -28.33 -10.80 0.09
CA GLU A 94 -29.46 -11.55 0.62
C GLU A 94 -30.29 -10.65 1.54
N PHE A 95 -31.55 -11.03 1.75
CA PHE A 95 -32.36 -10.45 2.81
C PHE A 95 -31.99 -11.11 4.13
N VAL A 96 -31.49 -10.32 5.08
CA VAL A 96 -31.20 -10.76 6.46
C VAL A 96 -32.40 -10.45 7.37
N ASN A 97 -32.58 -11.27 8.41
CA ASN A 97 -33.70 -11.20 9.35
C ASN A 97 -33.26 -10.63 10.71
#